data_AF-A0A6I3E467-F1
#
_entry.id   AF-A0A6I3E467-F1
#
_cell.length_a   1.000
_cell.length_b   1.000
_cell.length_c   1.000
_cell.angle_alpha   90.00
_cell.angle_beta   90.00
_cell.angle_gamma   90.00
#
_symmetry.space_group_name_H-M   'P 1'
#
loop_
_entity.id
_entity.type
_entity.pdbx_description
1 polymer ?
#
loop_
_entity_poly.entity_id
_entity_poly.type
_entity_poly.pdbx_seq_one_letter_code
_entity_poly.pdbx_strand_id
1 'polypeptide(L)'
;MIGFIGGIGFLFSYLGAAWTKDESGSSFFGSGIVPILLALAIFAVVGIFLFPRTVGMMFTPMFIATPVAFLIAIFRNGFGYSMFILGVGVAAWLVTFIVGTFRPDAT
;
A
#
# COMPACT_ATOMS: atom_id res chain seq x y z
N MET A 1 -17.63 -7.18 -0.09
CA MET A 1 -17.43 -7.16 1.38
C MET A 1 -16.04 -7.62 1.78
N ILE A 2 -15.54 -8.76 1.28
CA ILE A 2 -14.20 -9.28 1.62
C ILE A 2 -13.06 -8.28 1.33
N GLY A 3 -13.10 -7.61 0.17
CA GLY A 3 -12.07 -6.62 -0.19
C GLY A 3 -12.06 -5.39 0.72
N PHE A 4 -13.23 -4.95 1.21
CA PHE A 4 -13.31 -3.84 2.15
C PHE A 4 -12.72 -4.21 3.52
N ILE A 5 -13.03 -5.41 4.02
CA ILE A 5 -12.47 -5.92 5.30
C ILE A 5 -10.95 -6.06 5.19
N GLY A 6 -10.45 -6.64 4.10
CA GLY A 6 -9.02 -6.71 3.82
C GLY A 6 -8.37 -5.33 3.73
N GLY A 7 -9.04 -4.37 3.09
CA GLY A 7 -8.57 -2.99 2.97
C GLY A 7 -8.47 -2.25 4.30
N ILE A 8 -9.39 -2.50 5.24
CA ILE A 8 -9.29 -1.98 6.61
C ILE A 8 -8.06 -2.57 7.33
N GLY A 9 -7.80 -3.87 7.17
CA GLY A 9 -6.61 -4.50 7.72
C GLY A 9 -5.31 -3.88 7.19
N PHE A 10 -5.23 -3.70 5.87
CA PHE A 10 -4.08 -3.03 5.22
C PHE A 10 -3.93 -1.57 5.67
N LEU A 11 -5.04 -0.85 5.82
CA LEU A 11 -5.05 0.52 6.33
C LEU A 11 -4.42 0.62 7.73
N PHE A 12 -4.87 -0.22 8.68
CA PHE A 12 -4.31 -0.19 10.04
C PHE A 12 -2.85 -0.65 10.08
N SER A 13 -2.48 -1.65 9.28
CA SER A 13 -1.09 -2.09 9.16
C SER A 13 -0.21 -0.96 8.59
N TYR A 14 -0.69 -0.22 7.58
CA TYR A 14 0.01 0.89 6.97
C TYR A 14 0.17 2.09 7.92
N LEU A 15 -0.89 2.47 8.63
CA LEU A 15 -0.83 3.51 9.65
C LEU A 15 0.05 3.09 10.83
N GLY A 16 0.02 1.82 11.22
CA GLY A 16 0.89 1.24 12.23
C GLY A 16 2.36 1.29 11.82
N ALA A 17 2.68 0.99 10.55
CA ALA A 17 4.02 1.15 10.01
C ALA A 17 4.46 2.62 10.01
N ALA A 18 3.60 3.54 9.57
CA ALA A 18 3.88 4.97 9.65
C ALA A 18 4.15 5.43 11.10
N TRP A 19 3.50 4.80 12.09
CA TRP A 19 3.67 5.09 13.51
C TRP A 19 4.94 4.45 14.09
N THR A 20 5.30 3.23 13.71
CA THR A 20 6.31 2.40 14.39
C THR A 20 7.44 2.08 13.42
N LYS A 21 8.60 2.71 13.61
CA LYS A 21 9.79 2.37 12.84
C LYS A 21 10.33 1.02 13.34
N ASP A 22 10.28 -0.01 12.50
CA ASP A 22 11.06 -1.22 12.75
C ASP A 22 12.55 -0.85 12.76
N GLU A 23 13.21 -1.02 13.90
CA GLU A 23 14.64 -0.69 14.12
C GLU A 23 15.60 -1.69 13.46
N SER A 24 15.11 -2.60 12.61
CA SER A 24 15.97 -3.49 11.84
C SER A 24 16.79 -2.68 10.83
N GLY A 25 17.99 -2.28 11.25
CA GLY A 25 18.95 -1.44 10.52
C GLY A 25 19.55 -2.07 9.26
N SER A 26 18.81 -2.91 8.55
CA SER A 26 19.18 -3.41 7.23
C SER A 26 18.65 -2.44 6.19
N SER A 27 19.56 -1.96 5.33
CA SER A 27 19.35 -1.04 4.21
C SER A 27 17.92 -1.05 3.64
N PHE A 28 17.35 0.13 3.35
CA PHE A 28 16.01 0.31 2.75
C PHE A 28 15.70 -0.65 1.59
N PHE A 29 16.71 -1.01 0.79
CA PHE A 29 16.63 -1.97 -0.32
C PHE A 29 16.71 -3.45 0.07
N GLY A 30 17.31 -3.77 1.22
CA GLY A 30 17.61 -5.14 1.66
C GLY A 30 16.56 -5.79 2.57
N SER A 31 15.64 -5.03 3.18
CA SER A 31 14.75 -5.57 4.22
C SER A 31 13.24 -5.34 4.05
N GLY A 32 12.80 -4.32 3.29
CA GLY A 32 11.37 -3.95 3.26
C GLY A 32 10.79 -3.58 1.90
N ILE A 33 11.49 -2.78 1.08
CA ILE A 33 10.92 -2.25 -0.18
C ILE A 33 10.61 -3.35 -1.19
N VAL A 34 11.58 -4.21 -1.49
CA VAL A 34 11.44 -5.21 -2.56
C VAL A 34 10.32 -6.22 -2.26
N PRO A 35 10.23 -6.79 -1.04
CA PRO A 35 9.12 -7.68 -0.69
C PRO A 35 7.75 -7.00 -0.81
N ILE A 36 7.62 -5.74 -0.37
CA ILE A 36 6.36 -5.00 -0.41
C ILE A 36 5.94 -4.68 -1.84
N LEU A 37 6.88 -4.21 -2.68
CA LEU A 37 6.60 -3.93 -4.09
C LEU A 37 6.26 -5.21 -4.86
N LEU A 38 6.94 -6.32 -4.57
CA LEU A 38 6.66 -7.61 -5.17
C LEU A 38 5.27 -8.13 -4.75
N ALA A 39 4.89 -7.97 -3.48
CA ALA A 39 3.55 -8.29 -3.00
C ALA A 39 2.48 -7.44 -3.72
N LEU A 40 2.69 -6.12 -3.85
CA LEU A 40 1.79 -5.24 -4.59
C LEU A 40 1.67 -5.62 -6.06
N ALA A 41 2.76 -6.00 -6.71
CA ALA A 41 2.75 -6.48 -8.10
C ALA A 41 1.94 -7.79 -8.24
N ILE A 42 2.11 -8.74 -7.31
CA ILE A 42 1.31 -9.97 -7.26
C ILE A 42 -0.17 -9.64 -7.08
N PHE A 43 -0.52 -8.72 -6.17
CA PHE A 43 -1.90 -8.29 -5.98
C PHE A 43 -2.49 -7.60 -7.22
N ALA A 44 -1.69 -6.82 -7.96
CA ALA A 44 -2.13 -6.24 -9.23
C ALA A 44 -2.47 -7.33 -10.25
N VAL A 45 -1.59 -8.32 -10.43
CA VAL A 45 -1.83 -9.46 -11.33
C VAL A 45 -3.09 -10.23 -10.89
N VAL A 46 -3.20 -10.58 -9.62
CA VAL A 46 -4.38 -11.26 -9.05
C VAL A 46 -5.65 -10.42 -9.23
N GLY A 47 -5.57 -9.10 -9.07
CA GLY A 47 -6.68 -8.18 -9.32
C GLY A 47 -7.12 -8.19 -10.77
N ILE A 48 -6.18 -8.14 -11.72
CA ILE A 48 -6.51 -8.17 -13.15
C ILE A 48 -7.14 -9.52 -13.54
N PHE A 49 -6.62 -10.65 -13.07
CA PHE A 49 -7.05 -11.96 -13.56
C PHE A 49 -8.21 -12.58 -12.78
N LEU A 50 -8.28 -12.41 -11.46
CA LEU A 50 -9.18 -13.16 -10.59
C LEU A 50 -10.26 -12.28 -9.93
N PHE A 51 -9.87 -11.19 -9.27
CA PHE A 51 -10.79 -10.42 -8.41
C PHE A 51 -10.57 -8.88 -8.49
N PRO A 52 -10.91 -8.23 -9.62
CA PRO A 52 -10.62 -6.81 -9.83
C PRO A 52 -11.31 -5.89 -8.82
N ARG A 53 -12.61 -6.10 -8.56
CA ARG A 53 -13.37 -5.32 -7.58
C ARG A 53 -12.83 -5.45 -6.16
N THR A 54 -12.45 -6.68 -5.76
CA THR A 54 -11.94 -6.96 -4.41
C THR A 54 -10.61 -6.26 -4.19
N VAL A 55 -9.68 -6.38 -5.13
CA VAL A 55 -8.34 -5.77 -5.05
C VAL A 55 -8.43 -4.24 -5.11
N GLY A 56 -9.24 -3.68 -6.01
CA GLY A 56 -9.46 -2.24 -6.08
C GLY A 56 -9.98 -1.65 -4.76
N MET A 57 -10.99 -2.30 -4.16
CA MET A 57 -11.53 -1.90 -2.87
C MET A 57 -10.55 -2.08 -1.69
N MET A 58 -9.61 -3.03 -1.78
CA MET A 58 -8.61 -3.27 -0.72
C MET A 58 -7.59 -2.14 -0.59
N PHE A 59 -7.09 -1.62 -1.71
CA PHE A 59 -6.00 -0.64 -1.69
C PHE A 59 -6.48 0.83 -1.63
N THR A 60 -7.76 1.07 -1.91
CA THR A 60 -8.34 2.43 -1.88
C THR A 60 -8.21 3.12 -0.50
N PRO A 61 -8.55 2.49 0.64
CA PRO A 61 -8.39 3.11 1.96
C PRO A 61 -6.93 3.47 2.28
N MET A 62 -5.99 2.62 1.86
CA MET A 62 -4.56 2.83 2.07
C MET A 62 -4.04 4.07 1.32
N PHE A 63 -4.47 4.25 0.07
CA PHE A 63 -4.15 5.45 -0.69
C PHE A 63 -4.74 6.72 -0.05
N ILE A 64 -6.02 6.67 0.35
CA ILE A 64 -6.68 7.82 1.01
C ILE A 64 -5.96 8.20 2.31
N ALA A 65 -5.44 7.22 3.04
CA ALA A 65 -4.69 7.43 4.27
C ALA A 65 -3.22 7.84 4.05
N THR A 66 -2.72 7.84 2.80
CA THR A 66 -1.31 8.15 2.48
C THR A 66 -0.87 9.54 2.97
N PRO A 67 -1.65 10.63 2.81
CA PRO A 67 -1.25 11.94 3.34
C PRO A 67 -1.13 11.93 4.87
N VAL A 68 -2.04 11.25 5.56
CA VAL A 68 -2.03 11.14 7.03
C VAL A 68 -0.83 10.30 7.49
N ALA A 69 -0.60 9.16 6.86
CA ALA A 69 0.55 8.29 7.13
C ALA A 69 1.88 9.00 6.86
N PHE A 70 1.97 9.78 5.79
CA PHE A 70 3.14 10.60 5.49
C PHE A 70 3.41 11.65 6.58
N LEU A 71 2.37 12.38 7.01
CA LEU A 71 2.49 13.36 8.09
C LEU A 71 2.92 12.70 9.41
N ILE A 72 2.34 11.55 9.76
CA ILE A 72 2.77 10.78 10.93
C ILE A 72 4.26 10.41 10.79
N ALA A 73 4.65 9.85 9.64
CA ALA A 73 5.99 9.36 9.41
C ALA A 73 7.04 10.48 9.39
N ILE A 74 6.74 11.66 8.83
CA ILE A 74 7.71 12.77 8.76
C ILE A 74 7.99 13.35 10.15
N PHE A 75 6.98 13.48 11.00
CA PHE A 75 7.14 14.01 12.36
C PHE A 75 7.70 12.98 13.35
N ARG A 76 7.53 11.67 13.09
CA ARG A 76 7.96 10.60 14.02
C ARG A 76 9.27 9.94 13.63
N ASN A 77 9.47 9.67 12.34
CA ASN A 77 10.51 8.78 11.83
C ASN A 77 11.50 9.47 10.87
N GLY A 78 11.25 10.74 10.53
CA GLY A 78 12.09 11.57 9.68
C GLY A 78 11.82 11.42 8.18
N PHE A 79 12.48 12.27 7.39
CA PHE A 79 12.20 12.44 5.97
C PHE A 79 12.35 11.15 5.14
N GLY A 80 13.44 10.40 5.33
CA GLY A 80 13.70 9.18 4.54
C GLY A 80 12.60 8.12 4.67
N TYR A 81 12.15 7.86 5.90
CA TYR A 81 11.07 6.90 6.15
C TYR A 81 9.71 7.42 5.66
N SER A 82 9.45 8.73 5.79
CA SER A 82 8.22 9.34 5.27
C SER A 82 8.08 9.20 3.75
N MET A 83 9.18 9.38 3.01
CA MET A 83 9.19 9.18 1.55
C MET A 83 8.94 7.73 1.17
N PHE A 84 9.44 6.77 1.96
CA PHE A 84 9.13 5.36 1.77
C PHE A 84 7.63 5.07 1.98
N ILE A 85 7.04 5.54 3.07
CA ILE A 85 5.61 5.40 3.36
C ILE A 85 4.77 6.01 2.22
N LEU A 86 5.15 7.18 1.73
CA LEU A 86 4.51 7.81 0.59
C LEU A 86 4.63 6.95 -0.68
N GLY A 87 5.81 6.40 -0.95
CA GLY A 87 6.04 5.50 -2.09
C GLY A 87 5.17 4.26 -2.06
N VAL A 88 4.96 3.65 -0.89
CA VAL A 88 4.05 2.51 -0.72
C VAL A 88 2.59 2.93 -0.99
N GLY A 89 2.17 4.10 -0.51
CA GLY A 89 0.84 4.65 -0.79
C GLY A 89 0.58 4.91 -2.27
N VAL A 90 1.58 5.45 -2.98
CA VAL A 90 1.55 5.64 -4.44
C VAL A 90 1.52 4.30 -5.18
N ALA A 91 2.28 3.31 -4.72
CA ALA A 91 2.26 1.98 -5.31
C ALA A 91 0.89 1.30 -5.13
N ALA A 92 0.24 1.45 -3.98
CA ALA A 92 -1.14 0.98 -3.75
C ALA A 92 -2.14 1.65 -4.72
N TRP A 93 -1.98 2.95 -5.00
CA TRP A 93 -2.77 3.64 -6.01
C TRP A 93 -2.47 3.15 -7.44
N LEU A 94 -1.21 2.85 -7.76
CA LEU A 94 -0.89 2.25 -9.05
C LEU A 94 -1.58 0.90 -9.24
N VAL A 95 -1.68 0.09 -8.19
CA VAL A 95 -2.43 -1.18 -8.25
C VAL A 95 -3.91 -0.93 -8.58
N THR A 96 -4.58 0.00 -7.89
CA THR A 96 -5.99 0.30 -8.18
C THR A 96 -6.17 0.88 -9.58
N PHE A 97 -5.26 1.75 -10.01
CA PHE A 97 -5.27 2.36 -11.33
C PHE A 97 -5.08 1.33 -12.46
N ILE A 98 -4.09 0.43 -12.32
CA ILE A 98 -3.83 -0.64 -13.29
C ILE A 98 -5.04 -1.57 -13.38
N VAL A 99 -5.57 -2.03 -12.24
CA VAL A 99 -6.72 -2.94 -12.23
C VAL A 99 -7.94 -2.26 -12.87
N GLY A 100 -8.22 -0.99 -12.56
CA GLY A 100 -9.32 -0.24 -13.16
C GLY A 100 -9.14 0.02 -14.67
N THR A 101 -7.90 0.19 -15.13
CA THR A 101 -7.60 0.41 -16.55
C THR A 101 -7.78 -0.87 -17.38
N PHE A 102 -7.32 -2.02 -16.87
CA PHE A 102 -7.40 -3.30 -17.59
C PHE A 102 -8.76 -4.00 -17.43
N ARG A 103 -9.54 -3.69 -16.40
CA ARG A 103 -10.84 -4.31 -16.08
C ARG A 103 -11.90 -3.28 -15.67
N PRO A 104 -12.19 -2.26 -16.49
CA PRO A 104 -13.11 -1.16 -16.13
C PRO A 104 -14.51 -1.66 -15.79
N ASP A 105 -15.02 -2.69 -16.47
CA ASP A 105 -16.37 -3.22 -16.25
C ASP A 105 -16.51 -4.04 -14.94
N ALA A 106 -15.39 -4.43 -14.35
CA ALA A 106 -15.35 -5.32 -13.19
C ALA A 106 -14.94 -4.63 -11.89
N THR A 107 -14.43 -3.40 -11.96
CA THR A 107 -14.17 -2.49 -10.82
C THR A 107 -15.38 -1.62 -10.52
#